data_AF-X1CHP2-F1
#
_entry.id   AF-X1CHP2-F1
#
_cell.length_a   1.000
_cell.length_b   1.000
_cell.length_c   1.000
_cell.angle_alpha   90.00
_cell.angle_beta   90.00
_cell.angle_gamma   90.00
#
_symmetry.space_group_name_H-M   'P 1'
#
loop_
_entity.id
_entity.type
_entity.pdbx_description
1 polymer ?
#
loop_
_entity_poly.entity_id
_entity_poly.type
_entity_poly.pdbx_seq_one_letter_code
_entity_poly.pdbx_strand_id
1 'polypeptide(L)'
;GIDYSDEMLEILKNKLKNTGLSMVLQKAGSTNFKFPVKFDGIFSHGGAITYIHNEKGLFLERAFLDKSDHIRTFKNVACHLKNGGLFIVNIQQEHSNENVLHLKNGCMYTTKLIFKNGFAIKTHYILKGKNIIAQQIIKAIRLPYKAVKQELEQIGFTNFKIDESKKLAYCSFNE
;
A
#
# COMPACT_ATOMS: atom_id res chain seq x y z
N GLY A 1 3.49 -0.12 -13.95
CA GLY A 1 3.68 0.39 -12.58
C GLY A 1 3.20 1.82 -12.50
N ILE A 2 2.67 2.24 -11.35
CA ILE A 2 2.24 3.62 -11.10
C ILE A 2 2.87 4.12 -9.80
N ASP A 3 3.28 5.38 -9.77
CA ASP A 3 3.70 6.10 -8.57
C ASP A 3 3.56 7.61 -8.84
N TYR A 4 3.41 8.43 -7.80
CA TYR A 4 3.40 9.89 -7.94
C TYR A 4 4.80 10.51 -7.88
N SER A 5 5.79 9.81 -7.32
CA SER A 5 7.17 10.29 -7.20
C SER A 5 7.96 10.00 -8.47
N ASP A 6 8.50 11.06 -9.08
CA ASP A 6 9.42 10.92 -10.20
C ASP A 6 10.68 10.16 -9.79
N GLU A 7 11.15 10.40 -8.56
CA GLU A 7 12.33 9.75 -7.98
C GLU A 7 12.13 8.25 -7.84
N MET A 8 10.96 7.80 -7.34
CA MET A 8 10.65 6.38 -7.21
C MET A 8 10.53 5.69 -8.57
N LEU A 9 9.91 6.35 -9.55
CA LEU A 9 9.84 5.86 -10.92
C LEU A 9 11.24 5.76 -11.55
N GLU A 10 12.12 6.72 -11.31
CA GLU A 10 13.49 6.71 -11.82
C GLU A 10 14.35 5.62 -11.16
N ILE A 11 14.22 5.44 -9.84
CA ILE A 11 14.86 4.32 -9.12
C ILE A 11 14.41 2.98 -9.74
N LEU A 12 13.12 2.83 -10.03
CA LEU A 12 12.60 1.62 -10.64
C LEU A 12 13.14 1.41 -12.07
N LYS A 13 13.14 2.45 -12.92
CA LYS A 13 13.74 2.39 -14.26
C LYS A 13 15.20 1.93 -14.21
N ASN A 14 15.98 2.47 -13.29
CA ASN A 14 17.38 2.09 -13.13
C ASN A 14 17.54 0.63 -12.69
N LYS A 15 16.69 0.12 -11.78
CA LYS A 15 16.69 -1.29 -11.39
C LYS A 15 16.33 -2.23 -12.54
N LEU A 16 15.51 -1.79 -13.50
CA LEU A 16 15.06 -2.61 -14.63
C LEU A 16 16.11 -2.75 -15.75
N LYS A 17 17.10 -1.87 -15.84
CA LYS A 17 18.08 -1.84 -16.95
C LYS A 17 18.75 -3.20 -17.22
N ASN A 18 18.96 -4.01 -16.18
CA ASN A 18 19.71 -5.27 -16.27
C ASN A 18 18.83 -6.53 -16.06
N THR A 19 17.50 -6.40 -16.06
CA THR A 19 16.61 -7.54 -15.77
C THR A 19 16.00 -8.17 -17.02
N GLY A 20 16.06 -7.48 -18.17
CA GLY A 20 15.36 -7.87 -19.39
C GLY A 20 13.83 -7.71 -19.32
N LEU A 21 13.30 -7.16 -18.22
CA LEU A 21 11.87 -6.92 -18.06
C LEU A 21 11.47 -5.62 -18.73
N SER A 22 10.43 -5.67 -19.56
CA SER A 22 9.76 -4.47 -20.08
C SER A 22 8.65 -4.04 -19.13
N MET A 23 8.60 -2.75 -18.79
CA MET A 23 7.57 -2.22 -17.89
C MET A 23 7.08 -0.86 -18.37
N VAL A 24 5.77 -0.73 -18.51
CA VAL A 24 5.13 0.57 -18.72
C VAL A 24 4.95 1.24 -17.35
N LEU A 25 5.46 2.46 -17.23
CA LEU A 25 5.38 3.27 -16.01
C LEU A 25 4.55 4.53 -16.26
N GLN A 26 3.67 4.87 -15.33
CA GLN A 26 2.86 6.09 -15.36
C GLN A 26 3.05 6.87 -14.07
N LYS A 27 3.26 8.18 -14.18
CA LYS A 27 3.18 9.08 -13.03
C LYS A 27 1.71 9.31 -12.67
N ALA A 28 1.17 8.49 -11.79
CA ALA A 28 -0.24 8.48 -11.43
C ALA A 28 -0.45 7.79 -10.09
N GLY A 29 -1.62 8.01 -9.50
CA GLY A 29 -2.08 7.32 -8.31
C GLY A 29 -3.20 6.34 -8.60
N SER A 30 -3.59 5.64 -7.55
CA SER A 30 -4.66 4.65 -7.60
C SER A 30 -6.02 5.23 -8.04
N THR A 31 -6.24 6.53 -7.84
CA THR A 31 -7.49 7.22 -8.20
C THR A 31 -7.59 7.63 -9.67
N ASN A 32 -6.48 7.68 -10.42
CA ASN A 32 -6.46 8.31 -11.75
C ASN A 32 -5.54 7.62 -12.78
N PHE A 33 -4.90 6.49 -12.46
CA PHE A 33 -4.15 5.74 -13.47
C PHE A 33 -5.07 5.31 -14.60
N LYS A 34 -4.52 5.27 -15.82
CA LYS A 34 -5.27 4.92 -17.02
C LYS A 34 -4.37 4.14 -17.97
N PHE A 35 -4.73 2.89 -18.20
CA PHE A 35 -4.10 2.04 -19.21
C PHE A 35 -5.13 1.68 -20.29
N PRO A 36 -4.69 1.48 -21.54
CA PRO A 36 -5.59 1.07 -22.62
C PRO A 36 -6.02 -0.40 -22.54
N VAL A 37 -5.55 -1.14 -21.53
CA VAL A 37 -5.77 -2.58 -21.34
C VAL A 37 -6.33 -2.87 -19.95
N LYS A 38 -7.08 -3.97 -19.83
CA LYS A 38 -7.48 -4.58 -18.56
C LYS A 38 -6.46 -5.65 -18.16
N PHE A 39 -6.24 -5.82 -16.86
CA PHE A 39 -5.25 -6.73 -16.28
C PHE A 39 -5.91 -7.96 -15.65
N ASP A 40 -5.20 -9.09 -15.67
CA ASP A 40 -5.58 -10.31 -14.95
C ASP A 40 -5.39 -10.15 -13.44
N GLY A 41 -4.52 -9.22 -13.02
CA GLY A 41 -4.37 -8.85 -11.63
C GLY A 41 -3.78 -7.45 -11.44
N ILE A 42 -4.19 -6.81 -10.36
CA ILE A 42 -3.64 -5.54 -9.88
C ILE A 42 -3.15 -5.78 -8.46
N PHE A 43 -1.89 -5.42 -8.22
CA PHE A 43 -1.22 -5.63 -6.94
C PHE A 43 -0.89 -4.31 -6.26
N SER A 44 -1.20 -4.20 -4.98
CA SER A 44 -0.72 -3.12 -4.12
C SER A 44 0.24 -3.67 -3.08
N HIS A 45 1.41 -3.03 -2.97
CA HIS A 45 2.42 -3.37 -1.99
C HIS A 45 2.95 -2.12 -1.29
N GLY A 46 2.79 -2.07 0.02
CA GLY A 46 3.32 -0.98 0.84
C GLY A 46 2.38 0.23 0.96
N GLY A 47 2.95 1.38 1.35
CA GLY A 47 2.24 2.44 2.06
C GLY A 47 1.04 3.13 1.39
N ALA A 48 0.75 2.88 0.11
CA ALA A 48 -0.43 3.43 -0.55
C ALA A 48 -1.72 2.75 -0.07
N ILE A 49 -1.77 1.41 -0.15
CA ILE A 49 -2.83 0.53 0.36
C ILE A 49 -2.14 -0.75 0.85
N THR A 50 -2.30 -1.09 2.12
CA THR A 50 -1.72 -2.28 2.73
C THR A 50 -2.65 -2.80 3.80
N TYR A 51 -2.73 -4.11 3.96
CA TYR A 51 -3.33 -4.69 5.16
C TYR A 51 -2.30 -4.79 6.29
N ILE A 52 -2.68 -4.40 7.49
CA ILE A 52 -1.92 -4.57 8.72
C ILE A 52 -2.61 -5.63 9.56
N HIS A 53 -1.85 -6.67 9.92
CA HIS A 53 -2.27 -7.69 10.87
C HIS A 53 -1.63 -7.39 12.23
N ASN A 54 -2.45 -7.37 13.28
CA ASN A 54 -2.02 -7.37 14.68
C ASN A 54 -2.96 -8.22 15.54
N GLU A 55 -2.76 -8.22 16.86
CA GLU A 55 -3.58 -8.99 17.82
C GLU A 55 -5.08 -8.66 17.77
N LYS A 56 -5.46 -7.48 17.25
CA LYS A 56 -6.86 -7.04 17.11
C LYS A 56 -7.49 -7.45 15.77
N GLY A 57 -6.71 -8.08 14.89
CA GLY A 57 -7.14 -8.58 13.59
C GLY A 57 -6.52 -7.84 12.41
N LEU A 58 -7.23 -7.86 11.28
CA LEU A 58 -6.78 -7.32 10.00
C LEU A 58 -7.40 -5.95 9.72
N PHE A 59 -6.56 -4.99 9.36
CA PHE A 59 -6.96 -3.61 9.07
C PHE A 59 -6.39 -3.15 7.75
N LEU A 60 -7.17 -2.48 6.91
CA LEU A 60 -6.60 -1.76 5.77
C LEU A 60 -6.04 -0.42 6.25
N GLU A 61 -4.78 -0.15 5.95
CA GLU A 61 -4.20 1.18 6.01
C GLU A 61 -4.05 1.77 4.61
N ARG A 62 -4.37 3.06 4.49
CA ARG A 62 -4.24 3.82 3.25
C ARG A 62 -3.75 5.25 3.51
N ALA A 63 -2.90 5.76 2.64
CA ALA A 63 -2.29 7.08 2.79
C ALA A 63 -3.16 8.25 2.31
N PHE A 64 -4.11 8.02 1.39
CA PHE A 64 -5.06 9.07 0.98
C PHE A 64 -6.13 9.26 2.07
N LEU A 65 -6.43 10.52 2.41
CA LEU A 65 -7.26 10.88 3.58
C LEU A 65 -8.74 11.12 3.24
N ASP A 66 -9.07 11.42 1.97
CA ASP A 66 -10.47 11.60 1.56
C ASP A 66 -11.16 10.25 1.42
N LYS A 67 -12.41 10.14 1.89
CA LYS A 67 -13.27 8.97 1.65
C LYS A 67 -13.65 8.85 0.16
N SER A 68 -13.82 9.96 -0.55
CA SER A 68 -14.13 9.96 -1.99
C SER A 68 -13.03 9.27 -2.79
N ASP A 69 -11.75 9.52 -2.44
CA ASP A 69 -10.58 8.90 -3.06
C ASP A 69 -10.49 7.40 -2.80
N HIS A 70 -11.06 6.92 -1.70
CA HIS A 70 -11.11 5.50 -1.39
C HIS A 70 -11.99 4.73 -2.35
N ILE A 71 -13.23 5.20 -2.50
CA ILE A 71 -14.17 4.58 -3.42
C ILE A 71 -13.68 4.74 -4.86
N ARG A 72 -13.16 5.92 -5.23
CA ARG A 72 -12.60 6.17 -6.56
C ARG A 72 -11.42 5.25 -6.85
N THR A 73 -10.53 5.00 -5.89
CA THR A 73 -9.43 4.05 -6.05
C THR A 73 -9.94 2.66 -6.39
N PHE A 74 -10.85 2.10 -5.59
CA PHE A 74 -11.33 0.73 -5.82
C PHE A 74 -12.16 0.61 -7.09
N LYS A 75 -12.95 1.63 -7.44
CA LYS A 75 -13.61 1.69 -8.75
C LYS A 75 -12.61 1.72 -9.90
N ASN A 76 -11.55 2.51 -9.79
CA ASN A 76 -10.53 2.58 -10.83
C ASN A 76 -9.76 1.27 -10.98
N VAL A 77 -9.50 0.56 -9.88
CA VAL A 77 -8.97 -0.82 -9.90
C VAL A 77 -9.94 -1.76 -10.62
N ALA A 78 -11.22 -1.77 -10.24
CA ALA A 78 -12.24 -2.60 -10.87
C ALA A 78 -12.33 -2.36 -12.39
N CYS A 79 -12.39 -1.10 -12.83
CA CYS A 79 -12.44 -0.74 -14.26
C CYS A 79 -11.25 -1.27 -15.08
N HIS A 80 -10.11 -1.51 -14.43
CA HIS A 80 -8.90 -2.01 -15.07
C HIS A 80 -8.65 -3.50 -14.83
N LEU A 81 -9.54 -4.21 -14.14
CA LEU A 81 -9.49 -5.67 -14.05
C LEU A 81 -10.35 -6.30 -15.15
N LYS A 82 -9.87 -7.41 -15.70
CA LYS A 82 -10.70 -8.32 -16.50
C LYS A 82 -11.75 -8.98 -15.60
N ASN A 83 -12.81 -9.51 -16.19
CA ASN A 83 -13.75 -10.37 -15.46
C ASN A 83 -13.00 -11.57 -14.88
N GLY A 84 -13.18 -11.84 -13.59
CA GLY A 84 -12.42 -12.82 -12.81
C GLY A 84 -11.01 -12.37 -12.38
N GLY A 85 -10.57 -11.16 -12.76
CA GLY A 85 -9.26 -10.62 -12.42
C GLY A 85 -9.10 -10.34 -10.93
N LEU A 86 -7.86 -10.38 -10.43
CA LEU A 86 -7.57 -10.30 -8.99
C LEU A 86 -7.10 -8.92 -8.54
N PHE A 87 -7.72 -8.38 -7.50
CA PHE A 87 -7.11 -7.32 -6.71
C PHE A 87 -6.41 -7.94 -5.51
N ILE A 88 -5.09 -7.71 -5.42
CA ILE A 88 -4.20 -8.34 -4.43
C ILE A 88 -3.52 -7.24 -3.61
N VAL A 89 -3.58 -7.36 -2.29
CA VAL A 89 -2.98 -6.41 -1.35
C VAL A 89 -2.09 -7.19 -0.38
N ASN A 90 -0.88 -6.69 -0.15
CA ASN A 90 0.02 -7.30 0.81
C ASN A 90 -0.46 -7.11 2.26
N ILE A 91 -0.13 -8.09 3.09
CA ILE A 91 -0.32 -8.05 4.54
C ILE A 91 1.05 -7.79 5.19
N GLN A 92 1.11 -6.79 6.05
CA GLN A 92 2.27 -6.47 6.87
C GLN A 92 1.91 -6.65 8.34
N GLN A 93 2.92 -6.94 9.15
CA GLN A 93 2.78 -6.87 10.60
C GLN A 93 2.78 -5.41 11.02
N GLU A 94 2.06 -5.11 12.10
CA GLU A 94 2.10 -3.77 12.69
C GLU A 94 3.53 -3.38 13.08
N HIS A 95 3.93 -2.16 12.73
CA HIS A 95 5.25 -1.67 13.11
C HIS A 95 5.32 -1.58 14.64
N SER A 96 6.31 -2.23 15.25
CA SER A 96 6.63 -2.01 16.65
C SER A 96 7.46 -0.73 16.80
N ASN A 97 7.28 -0.03 17.92
CA ASN A 97 8.06 1.15 18.27
C ASN A 97 9.52 0.80 18.68
N GLU A 98 9.86 -0.48 18.70
CA GLU A 98 11.09 -1.02 19.27
C GLU A 98 12.10 -1.42 18.19
N ASN A 99 11.70 -1.40 16.91
CA ASN A 99 12.58 -1.76 15.82
C ASN A 99 13.55 -0.62 15.51
N VAL A 100 14.82 -0.87 15.79
CA VAL A 100 15.95 -0.03 15.40
C VAL A 100 16.73 -0.76 14.31
N LEU A 101 16.80 -0.15 13.13
CA LEU A 101 17.64 -0.64 12.04
C LEU A 101 18.93 0.17 12.01
N HIS A 102 20.06 -0.50 12.21
CA HIS A 102 21.37 0.13 12.04
C HIS A 102 21.69 0.30 10.55
N LEU A 103 21.92 1.54 10.14
CA LEU A 103 22.31 1.90 8.78
C LEU A 103 23.83 2.14 8.71
N LYS A 104 24.35 2.34 7.50
CA LYS A 104 25.77 2.70 7.29
C LYS A 104 26.12 4.04 7.97
N ASN A 105 27.41 4.26 8.20
CA ASN A 105 27.97 5.52 8.74
C ASN A 105 27.44 5.91 10.14
N GLY A 106 27.12 4.91 10.96
CA GLY A 106 26.61 5.11 12.33
C GLY A 106 25.22 5.74 12.38
N CYS A 107 24.46 5.68 11.29
CA CYS A 107 23.08 6.14 11.27
C CYS A 107 22.14 5.03 11.77
N MET A 108 21.01 5.42 12.34
CA MET A 108 19.99 4.51 12.85
C MET A 108 18.63 4.93 12.28
N TYR A 109 17.82 3.97 11.87
CA TYR A 109 16.43 4.19 11.51
C TYR A 109 15.52 3.61 12.58
N THR A 110 14.51 4.37 12.98
CA THR A 110 13.48 3.90 13.92
C THR A 110 12.14 4.55 13.58
N THR A 111 11.06 3.99 14.12
CA THR A 111 9.70 4.48 13.88
C THR A 111 8.92 4.62 15.17
N LYS A 112 8.04 5.62 15.21
CA LYS A 112 7.02 5.77 16.23
C LYS A 112 5.65 5.70 15.58
N LEU A 113 4.78 4.85 16.10
CA LEU A 113 3.40 4.66 15.66
C LEU A 113 2.44 5.12 16.75
N ILE A 114 1.50 5.98 16.38
CA ILE A 114 0.43 6.47 17.24
C ILE A 114 -0.90 6.22 16.56
N PHE A 115 -1.86 5.65 17.29
CA PHE A 115 -3.25 5.55 16.85
C PHE A 115 -4.09 6.64 17.49
N LYS A 116 -4.78 7.43 16.66
CA LYS A 116 -5.67 8.48 17.14
C LYS A 116 -6.80 8.72 16.15
N ASN A 117 -8.05 8.70 16.63
CA ASN A 117 -9.25 9.05 15.86
C ASN A 117 -9.37 8.33 14.51
N GLY A 118 -9.11 7.02 14.48
CA GLY A 118 -9.16 6.21 13.24
C GLY A 118 -7.96 6.37 12.31
N PHE A 119 -6.94 7.14 12.72
CA PHE A 119 -5.69 7.29 11.98
C PHE A 119 -4.55 6.51 12.61
N ALA A 120 -3.70 5.95 11.75
CA ALA A 120 -2.36 5.51 12.07
C ALA A 120 -1.38 6.63 11.69
N ILE A 121 -0.68 7.19 12.68
CA ILE A 121 0.32 8.23 12.48
C ILE A 121 1.69 7.60 12.71
N LYS A 122 2.42 7.40 11.61
CA LYS A 122 3.77 6.82 11.59
C LYS A 122 4.77 7.96 11.47
N THR A 123 5.67 8.08 12.44
CA THR A 123 6.83 8.98 12.33
C THR A 123 8.06 8.14 12.13
N HIS A 124 8.76 8.39 11.04
CA HIS A 124 10.02 7.77 10.67
C HIS A 124 11.15 8.72 11.04
N TYR A 125 12.19 8.20 11.69
CA TYR A 125 13.37 8.96 12.09
C TYR A 125 14.61 8.31 11.51
N ILE A 126 15.54 9.15 11.04
CA ILE A 126 16.93 8.77 10.84
C ILE A 126 17.75 9.56 11.86
N LEU A 127 18.53 8.86 12.67
CA LEU A 127 19.38 9.42 13.72
C LEU A 127 20.85 9.19 13.39
N LYS A 128 21.71 10.08 13.88
CA LYS A 128 23.16 9.88 13.96
C LYS A 128 23.62 10.25 15.37
N GLY A 129 23.94 9.25 16.19
CA GLY A 129 24.05 9.42 17.63
C GLY A 129 22.70 9.82 18.24
N LYS A 130 22.65 10.93 19.00
CA LYS A 130 21.42 11.46 19.60
C LYS A 130 20.65 12.44 18.71
N ASN A 131 21.21 12.80 17.54
CA ASN A 131 20.64 13.83 16.68
C ASN A 131 19.71 13.20 15.63
N ILE A 132 18.52 13.77 15.48
CA ILE A 132 17.62 13.46 14.36
C ILE A 132 18.14 14.22 13.13
N ILE A 133 18.56 13.49 12.11
CA ILE A 133 19.09 14.05 10.86
C ILE A 133 18.05 14.06 9.74
N ALA A 134 17.01 13.22 9.84
CA ALA A 134 15.83 13.28 9.00
C ALA A 134 14.60 12.76 9.74
N GLN A 135 13.44 13.31 9.38
CA GLN A 135 12.15 12.90 9.92
C GLN A 135 11.08 12.95 8.83
N GLN A 136 10.19 11.96 8.83
CA GLN A 136 9.00 11.95 7.98
C GLN A 136 7.79 11.51 8.78
N ILE A 137 6.67 12.21 8.65
CA ILE A 137 5.40 11.82 9.26
C ILE A 137 4.45 11.37 8.15
N ILE A 138 3.92 10.16 8.29
CA ILE A 138 2.90 9.59 7.41
C ILE A 138 1.63 9.41 8.24
N LYS A 139 0.53 9.96 7.73
CA LYS A 139 -0.80 9.76 8.29
C LYS A 139 -1.59 8.86 7.36
N ALA A 140 -2.07 7.74 7.90
CA ALA A 140 -2.91 6.80 7.17
C ALA A 140 -4.26 6.64 7.87
N ILE A 141 -5.33 6.46 7.10
CA ILE A 141 -6.60 6.00 7.64
C ILE A 141 -6.50 4.50 7.86
N ARG A 142 -6.99 4.04 9.02
CA ARG A 142 -7.08 2.63 9.35
C ARG A 142 -8.55 2.20 9.42
N LEU A 143 -8.92 1.22 8.60
CA LEU A 143 -10.27 0.66 8.54
C LEU A 143 -10.24 -0.82 8.89
N PRO A 144 -11.20 -1.33 9.68
CA PRO A 144 -11.35 -2.77 9.89
C PRO A 144 -11.61 -3.48 8.56
N TYR A 145 -11.02 -4.67 8.38
CA TYR A 145 -11.18 -5.48 7.16
C TYR A 145 -12.66 -5.68 6.77
N LYS A 146 -13.54 -5.91 7.75
CA LYS A 146 -14.99 -6.09 7.52
C LYS A 146 -15.64 -4.90 6.81
N ALA A 147 -15.28 -3.67 7.18
CA ALA A 147 -15.83 -2.47 6.56
C ALA A 147 -15.36 -2.32 5.11
N VAL A 148 -14.06 -2.57 4.87
CA VAL A 148 -13.46 -2.52 3.54
C VAL A 148 -14.05 -3.59 2.62
N LYS A 149 -14.24 -4.81 3.14
CA LYS A 149 -14.89 -5.91 2.43
C LYS A 149 -16.29 -5.51 1.94
N GLN A 150 -17.11 -4.90 2.80
CA GLN A 150 -18.44 -4.43 2.43
C GLN A 150 -18.40 -3.36 1.33
N GLU A 151 -17.47 -2.42 1.40
CA GLU A 151 -17.29 -1.39 0.36
C GLU A 151 -16.82 -2.00 -0.98
N LEU A 152 -15.94 -3.00 -0.95
CA LEU A 152 -15.49 -3.73 -2.14
C LEU A 152 -16.62 -4.59 -2.75
N GLU A 153 -17.44 -5.24 -1.92
CA GLU A 153 -18.63 -5.99 -2.37
C GLU A 153 -19.61 -5.09 -3.13
N GLN A 154 -19.86 -3.87 -2.65
CA GLN A 154 -20.71 -2.88 -3.33
C GLN A 154 -20.17 -2.43 -4.70
N ILE A 155 -18.87 -2.61 -4.96
CA ILE A 155 -18.23 -2.27 -6.23
C ILE A 155 -18.25 -3.45 -7.21
N GLY A 156 -18.51 -4.67 -6.73
CA GLY A 156 -18.52 -5.90 -7.56
C GLY A 156 -17.34 -6.85 -7.30
N PHE A 157 -16.57 -6.63 -6.23
CA PHE A 157 -15.57 -7.61 -5.82
C PHE A 157 -16.20 -8.76 -5.03
N THR A 158 -15.73 -9.98 -5.28
CA THR A 158 -16.18 -11.22 -4.65
C THR A 158 -14.99 -12.11 -4.29
N ASN A 159 -15.24 -13.32 -3.78
CA ASN A 159 -14.20 -14.34 -3.52
C ASN A 159 -13.02 -13.86 -2.65
N PHE A 160 -13.32 -13.12 -1.59
CA PHE A 160 -12.33 -12.60 -0.65
C PHE A 160 -11.58 -13.74 0.05
N LYS A 161 -10.27 -13.73 -0.03
CA LYS A 161 -9.38 -14.70 0.63
C LYS A 161 -8.21 -13.99 1.29
N ILE A 162 -7.77 -14.57 2.41
CA ILE A 162 -6.56 -14.20 3.13
C ILE A 162 -5.64 -15.42 3.09
N ASP A 163 -4.45 -15.25 2.54
CA ASP A 163 -3.38 -16.23 2.55
C ASP A 163 -2.28 -15.72 3.48
N GLU A 164 -2.36 -16.09 4.75
CA GLU A 164 -1.39 -15.73 5.78
C GLU A 164 0.01 -16.28 5.48
N SER A 165 0.10 -17.46 4.81
CA SER A 165 1.38 -18.09 4.47
C SER A 165 2.17 -17.24 3.48
N LYS A 166 1.47 -16.57 2.56
CA LYS A 166 2.06 -15.65 1.59
C LYS A 166 1.96 -14.19 2.00
N LYS A 167 1.30 -13.90 3.12
CA LYS A 167 1.00 -12.54 3.62
C LYS A 167 0.28 -11.72 2.55
N LEU A 168 -0.80 -12.25 1.99
CA LEU A 168 -1.61 -11.61 0.96
C LEU A 168 -3.09 -11.68 1.30
N ALA A 169 -3.83 -10.61 1.02
CA ALA A 169 -5.28 -10.63 0.92
C ALA A 169 -5.68 -10.32 -0.52
N TYR A 170 -6.66 -11.04 -1.06
CA TYR A 170 -7.10 -10.84 -2.43
C TYR A 170 -8.59 -11.09 -2.62
N CYS A 171 -9.14 -10.50 -3.67
CA CYS A 171 -10.51 -10.68 -4.11
C CYS A 171 -10.57 -10.65 -5.65
N SER A 172 -11.60 -11.27 -6.22
CA SER A 172 -11.85 -11.26 -7.66
C SER A 172 -12.85 -10.17 -8.01
N PHE A 173 -12.70 -9.55 -9.18
CA PHE A 173 -13.72 -8.66 -9.73
C PHE A 173 -14.59 -9.42 -10.73
N ASN A 174 -15.91 -9.34 -10.58
CA ASN A 174 -16.85 -9.88 -11.56
C ASN A 174 -17.83 -8.77 -11.97
N GLU A 175 -17.91 -8.49 -13.28
CA GLU A 175 -18.86 -7.51 -13.85
C GLU A 175 -20.28 -8.08 -13.95
#